data_AF-A0A928XIR4-F1
#
_entry.id   AF-A0A928XIR4-F1
#
_cell.length_a   1.000
_cell.length_b   1.000
_cell.length_c   1.000
_cell.angle_alpha   90.00
_cell.angle_beta   90.00
_cell.angle_gamma   90.00
#
_symmetry.space_group_name_H-M   'P 1'
#
loop_
_entity.id
_entity.type
_entity.pdbx_description
1 polymer ?
#
loop_
_entity_poly.entity_id
_entity_poly.type
_entity_poly.pdbx_seq_one_letter_code
_entity_poly.pdbx_strand_id
1 'polypeptide(L)'
;MLADRTIDADSALGILLNFHHQHPTDWPTRATFFVLGDDSNNHYKVFGQSELAKEKIQVLVDLGMEVGSHTVSHADLSVATAERIYWELAVSQHVIEEMAPGYQVQTLSVPFGGFPFTLDFLKAGQWEELSYSYIGNAAAWGGPNVSL
;
A
#
# COMPACT_ATOMS: atom_id res chain seq x y z
N MET A 1 -15.13 -2.09 -5.59
CA MET A 1 -16.24 -3.05 -5.43
C MET A 1 -17.52 -2.26 -5.58
N LEU A 2 -18.47 -2.82 -6.32
CA LEU A 2 -19.79 -2.23 -6.54
C LEU A 2 -20.69 -2.43 -5.31
N ALA A 3 -21.90 -1.88 -5.33
CA ALA A 3 -22.85 -1.97 -4.22
C ALA A 3 -23.24 -3.42 -3.88
N ASP A 4 -23.19 -4.32 -4.86
CA ASP A 4 -23.42 -5.76 -4.70
C ASP A 4 -22.16 -6.55 -4.28
N ARG A 5 -21.08 -5.85 -3.92
CA ARG A 5 -19.76 -6.37 -3.53
C ARG A 5 -18.98 -7.09 -4.64
N THR A 6 -19.44 -7.03 -5.89
CA THR A 6 -18.65 -7.54 -7.01
C THR A 6 -17.45 -6.65 -7.31
N ILE A 7 -16.40 -7.24 -7.91
CA ILE A 7 -15.29 -6.47 -8.45
C ILE A 7 -15.80 -5.66 -9.64
N ASP A 8 -15.53 -4.35 -9.61
CA ASP A 8 -15.87 -3.48 -10.72
C ASP A 8 -14.98 -3.81 -11.93
N ALA A 9 -15.59 -4.20 -13.05
CA ALA A 9 -14.89 -4.61 -14.26
C ALA A 9 -14.02 -3.48 -14.85
N ASP A 10 -14.39 -2.22 -14.60
CA ASP A 10 -13.65 -1.04 -15.06
C ASP A 10 -12.56 -0.59 -14.07
N SER A 11 -12.46 -1.24 -12.90
CA SER A 11 -11.35 -1.00 -11.97
C SER A 11 -10.06 -1.63 -12.48
N ALA A 12 -8.92 -1.15 -11.98
CA ALA A 12 -7.61 -1.73 -12.30
C ALA A 12 -7.57 -3.25 -12.05
N LEU A 13 -8.13 -3.71 -10.94
CA LEU A 13 -8.23 -5.14 -10.63
C LEU A 13 -9.14 -5.88 -11.64
N GLY A 14 -10.29 -5.30 -11.98
CA GLY A 14 -11.23 -5.88 -12.95
C GLY A 14 -10.59 -6.06 -14.33
N ILE A 15 -9.86 -5.05 -14.80
CA ILE A 15 -9.14 -5.08 -16.08
C ILE A 15 -8.06 -6.17 -16.06
N LEU A 16 -7.26 -6.26 -14.99
CA LEU A 16 -6.20 -7.27 -14.85
C LEU A 16 -6.78 -8.70 -14.84
N LEU A 17 -7.86 -8.93 -14.09
CA LEU A 17 -8.53 -10.22 -14.02
C LEU A 17 -9.16 -10.60 -15.36
N ASN A 18 -9.81 -9.66 -16.05
CA ASN A 18 -10.40 -9.90 -17.36
C ASN A 18 -9.33 -10.29 -18.40
N PHE A 19 -8.19 -9.61 -18.39
CA PHE A 19 -7.10 -9.93 -19.30
C PHE A 19 -6.50 -11.31 -18.97
N HIS A 20 -6.28 -11.63 -17.69
CA HIS A 20 -5.85 -12.97 -17.28
C HIS A 20 -6.83 -14.05 -17.74
N HIS A 21 -8.14 -13.87 -17.59
CA HIS A 21 -9.13 -14.86 -18.02
C HIS A 21 -9.10 -15.13 -19.53
N GLN A 22 -8.75 -14.12 -20.34
CA GLN A 22 -8.58 -14.27 -21.79
C GLN A 22 -7.24 -14.89 -22.17
N HIS A 23 -6.23 -14.79 -21.29
CA HIS A 23 -4.85 -15.23 -21.53
C HIS A 23 -4.26 -16.02 -20.33
N PRO A 24 -4.91 -17.09 -19.85
CA PRO A 24 -4.60 -17.67 -18.53
C PRO A 24 -3.23 -18.34 -18.45
N THR A 25 -2.71 -18.84 -19.58
CA THR A 25 -1.38 -19.48 -19.65
C THR A 25 -0.25 -18.46 -19.76
N ASP A 26 -0.47 -17.37 -20.49
CA ASP A 26 0.58 -16.42 -20.85
C ASP A 26 0.63 -15.21 -19.89
N TRP A 27 -0.44 -14.99 -19.13
CA TRP A 27 -0.60 -13.81 -18.30
C TRP A 27 -1.06 -14.14 -16.88
N PRO A 28 -0.16 -14.55 -15.97
CA PRO A 28 -0.53 -14.73 -14.56
C PRO A 28 -0.89 -13.38 -13.92
N THR A 29 -1.98 -13.34 -13.16
CA THR A 29 -2.41 -12.11 -12.48
C THR A 29 -1.46 -11.77 -11.33
N ARG A 30 -0.56 -10.80 -11.54
CA ARG A 30 0.35 -10.27 -10.52
C ARG A 30 0.28 -8.74 -10.54
N ALA A 31 0.16 -8.14 -9.36
CA ALA A 31 0.17 -6.71 -9.18
C ALA A 31 0.56 -6.37 -7.75
N THR A 32 1.08 -5.15 -7.56
CA THR A 32 1.33 -4.55 -6.25
C THR A 32 0.45 -3.30 -6.13
N PHE A 33 -0.33 -3.21 -5.06
CA PHE A 33 -1.16 -2.06 -4.74
C PHE A 33 -0.59 -1.33 -3.53
N PHE A 34 -0.12 -0.10 -3.73
CA PHE A 34 0.31 0.75 -2.62
C PHE A 34 -0.87 1.58 -2.13
N VAL A 35 -1.28 1.33 -0.89
CA VAL A 35 -2.49 1.93 -0.32
C VAL A 35 -2.16 2.94 0.75
N LEU A 36 -2.90 4.05 0.76
CA LEU A 36 -2.90 4.94 1.91
C LEU A 36 -3.57 4.26 3.10
N GLY A 37 -3.08 4.56 4.30
CA GLY A 37 -3.80 4.24 5.54
C GLY A 37 -5.08 5.07 5.71
N ASP A 38 -5.74 4.88 6.85
CA ASP A 38 -6.86 5.73 7.27
C ASP A 38 -6.32 6.87 8.14
N ASP A 39 -6.37 8.11 7.64
CA ASP A 39 -6.21 9.32 8.46
C ASP A 39 -7.59 9.92 8.72
N SER A 40 -8.08 9.76 9.94
CA SER A 40 -9.38 10.29 10.38
C SER A 40 -9.46 11.83 10.31
N ASN A 41 -8.32 12.53 10.23
CA ASN A 41 -8.25 13.98 10.17
C ASN A 41 -8.23 14.54 8.74
N ASN A 42 -7.84 13.77 7.73
CA ASN A 42 -7.52 14.30 6.39
C ASN A 42 -8.32 13.67 5.24
N HIS A 43 -9.44 13.00 5.52
CA HIS A 43 -10.34 12.39 4.53
C HIS A 43 -9.73 11.27 3.67
N TYR A 44 -8.49 10.85 3.91
CA TYR A 44 -7.90 9.70 3.25
C TYR A 44 -8.48 8.41 3.82
N LYS A 45 -9.02 7.61 2.91
CA LYS A 45 -9.64 6.33 3.22
C LYS A 45 -9.03 5.28 2.34
N VAL A 46 -8.76 4.10 2.90
CA VAL A 46 -8.32 2.93 2.11
C VAL A 46 -9.29 2.71 0.94
N PHE A 47 -8.79 2.88 -0.29
CA PHE A 47 -9.56 2.85 -1.55
C PHE A 47 -10.81 3.78 -1.61
N GLY A 48 -10.87 4.84 -0.80
CA GLY A 48 -12.01 5.77 -0.78
C GLY A 48 -13.33 5.18 -0.28
N GLN A 49 -13.34 3.93 0.20
CA GLN A 49 -14.52 3.17 0.61
C GLN A 49 -14.21 2.41 1.91
N SER A 50 -14.12 3.12 3.04
CA SER A 50 -13.71 2.55 4.33
C SER A 50 -14.54 1.32 4.74
N GLU A 51 -15.83 1.31 4.42
CA GLU A 51 -16.74 0.20 4.70
C GLU A 51 -16.40 -1.09 3.94
N LEU A 52 -15.68 -0.97 2.82
CA LEU A 52 -15.19 -2.10 2.00
C LEU A 52 -13.67 -2.28 2.09
N ALA A 53 -12.96 -1.45 2.86
CA ALA A 53 -11.49 -1.45 2.91
C ALA A 53 -10.94 -2.83 3.24
N LYS A 54 -11.41 -3.41 4.35
CA LYS A 54 -10.99 -4.75 4.80
C LYS A 54 -11.25 -5.81 3.73
N GLU A 55 -12.45 -5.83 3.15
CA GLU A 55 -12.83 -6.82 2.13
C GLU A 55 -11.97 -6.68 0.87
N LYS A 56 -11.68 -5.46 0.43
CA LYS A 56 -10.81 -5.21 -0.73
C LYS A 56 -9.38 -5.66 -0.48
N ILE A 57 -8.81 -5.36 0.69
CA ILE A 57 -7.45 -5.78 1.05
C ILE A 57 -7.37 -7.31 1.07
N GLN A 58 -8.34 -7.97 1.71
CA GLN A 58 -8.42 -9.43 1.74
C GLN A 58 -8.53 -10.04 0.34
N VAL A 59 -9.38 -9.50 -0.53
CA VAL A 59 -9.50 -9.98 -1.91
C VAL A 59 -8.18 -9.86 -2.68
N LEU A 60 -7.44 -8.75 -2.52
CA LEU A 60 -6.13 -8.60 -3.16
C LEU A 60 -5.13 -9.66 -2.66
N VAL A 61 -5.06 -9.86 -1.35
CA VAL A 61 -4.17 -10.85 -0.71
C VAL A 61 -4.55 -12.27 -1.13
N ASP A 62 -5.84 -12.62 -1.12
CA ASP A 62 -6.35 -13.95 -1.49
C ASP A 62 -6.08 -14.27 -2.97
N LEU A 63 -6.10 -13.26 -3.84
CA LEU A 63 -5.71 -13.38 -5.26
C LEU A 63 -4.19 -13.48 -5.47
N GLY A 64 -3.39 -13.47 -4.40
CA GLY A 64 -1.94 -13.57 -4.46
C GLY A 64 -1.24 -12.31 -4.97
N MET A 65 -1.91 -11.15 -4.83
CA MET A 65 -1.35 -9.83 -5.12
C MET A 65 -0.63 -9.28 -3.89
N GLU A 66 0.26 -8.33 -4.13
CA GLU A 66 0.95 -7.62 -3.06
C GLU A 66 0.18 -6.35 -2.69
N VAL A 67 0.06 -6.09 -1.39
CA VAL A 67 -0.46 -4.85 -0.83
C VAL A 67 0.64 -4.18 -0.03
N GLY A 68 1.18 -3.09 -0.57
CA GLY A 68 2.22 -2.29 0.05
C GLY A 68 1.67 -1.03 0.73
N SER A 69 2.50 -0.41 1.56
CA SER A 69 2.23 0.88 2.18
C SER A 69 2.41 2.03 1.19
N HIS A 70 1.57 3.05 1.29
CA HIS A 70 1.81 4.35 0.66
C HIS A 70 1.84 5.49 1.69
N THR A 71 2.23 5.19 2.93
CA THR A 71 2.04 6.02 4.14
C THR A 71 0.57 6.14 4.56
N VAL A 72 0.30 6.75 5.71
CA VAL A 72 -1.06 6.94 6.20
C VAL A 72 -1.74 8.08 5.44
N SER A 73 -1.07 9.24 5.35
CA SER A 73 -1.70 10.49 4.88
C SER A 73 -1.14 11.05 3.58
N HIS A 74 -0.32 10.27 2.88
CA HIS A 74 0.43 10.71 1.69
C HIS A 74 1.42 11.84 2.01
N ALA A 75 2.08 11.76 3.17
CA ALA A 75 3.01 12.78 3.63
C ALA A 75 4.30 12.80 2.79
N ASP A 76 4.81 13.99 2.51
CA ASP A 76 6.13 14.17 1.90
C ASP A 76 7.23 13.89 2.94
N LEU A 77 7.86 12.72 2.84
CA LEU A 77 8.87 12.27 3.78
C LEU A 77 10.18 13.06 3.68
N SER A 78 10.39 13.84 2.62
CA SER A 78 11.59 14.67 2.44
C SER A 78 11.62 15.90 3.34
N VAL A 79 10.45 16.35 3.80
CA VAL A 79 10.29 17.54 4.68
C VAL A 79 9.66 17.21 6.02
N ALA A 80 9.20 15.97 6.22
CA ALA A 80 8.61 15.52 7.47
C ALA A 80 9.65 15.41 8.61
N THR A 81 9.17 15.54 9.84
CA THR A 81 9.99 15.26 11.03
C THR A 81 10.23 13.76 11.17
N ALA A 82 11.32 13.37 11.84
CA ALA A 82 11.58 11.96 12.16
C ALA A 82 10.39 11.28 12.87
N GLU A 83 9.79 11.99 13.84
CA GLU A 83 8.58 11.56 14.55
C GLU A 83 7.43 11.25 13.59
N ARG A 84 7.16 12.17 12.65
CA ARG A 84 6.11 11.97 11.64
C ARG A 84 6.43 10.81 10.70
N ILE A 85 7.68 10.65 10.28
CA ILE A 85 8.08 9.54 9.41
C ILE A 85 7.84 8.21 10.10
N TYR A 86 8.25 8.05 11.37
CA TYR A 86 8.01 6.82 12.10
C TYR A 86 6.52 6.50 12.25
N TRP A 87 5.70 7.51 12.58
CA TRP A 87 4.25 7.36 12.65
C TRP A 87 3.64 6.93 11.31
N GLU A 88 3.95 7.64 10.22
CA GLU A 88 3.43 7.36 8.87
C GLU A 88 3.75 5.93 8.42
N LEU A 89 4.94 5.45 8.75
CA LEU A 89 5.43 4.14 8.30
C LEU A 89 4.92 3.00 9.18
N ALA A 90 4.95 3.16 10.50
CA ALA A 90 4.49 2.17 11.45
C ALA A 90 2.98 1.95 11.38
N VAL A 91 2.21 3.04 11.43
CA VAL A 91 0.75 2.98 11.45
C VAL A 91 0.22 2.47 10.11
N SER A 92 0.80 2.90 8.99
CA SER A 92 0.36 2.41 7.68
C SER A 92 0.59 0.90 7.52
N GLN A 93 1.73 0.37 7.99
CA GLN A 93 1.99 -1.06 7.93
C GLN A 93 0.95 -1.82 8.77
N HIS A 94 0.77 -1.37 10.01
CA HIS A 94 -0.14 -2.00 10.97
C HIS A 94 -1.59 -2.04 10.47
N VAL A 95 -2.13 -0.91 9.99
CA VAL A 95 -3.52 -0.82 9.51
C VAL A 95 -3.79 -1.81 8.38
N ILE A 96 -2.86 -1.99 7.45
CA ILE A 96 -3.00 -2.95 6.33
C ILE A 96 -2.97 -4.39 6.87
N GLU A 97 -2.04 -4.70 7.76
CA GLU A 97 -1.89 -6.04 8.35
C GLU A 97 -3.10 -6.44 9.22
N GLU A 98 -3.72 -5.49 9.94
CA GLU A 98 -4.96 -5.73 10.67
C GLU A 98 -6.14 -6.10 9.75
N MET A 99 -6.16 -5.56 8.53
CA MET A 99 -7.20 -5.87 7.54
C MET A 99 -7.03 -7.27 6.94
N ALA A 100 -5.80 -7.79 6.85
CA ALA A 100 -5.51 -9.13 6.33
C ALA A 100 -4.64 -9.94 7.32
N PRO A 101 -5.25 -10.58 8.34
CA PRO A 101 -4.52 -11.37 9.31
C PRO A 101 -3.64 -12.46 8.67
N GLY A 102 -2.35 -12.46 9.03
CA GLY A 102 -1.36 -13.39 8.49
C GLY A 102 -0.65 -12.89 7.22
N TYR A 103 -1.10 -11.79 6.63
CA TYR A 103 -0.36 -11.06 5.61
C TYR A 103 0.72 -10.19 6.26
N GLN A 104 1.87 -10.08 5.60
CA GLN A 104 2.98 -9.20 6.03
C GLN A 104 3.24 -8.17 4.95
N VAL A 105 3.14 -6.91 5.31
CA VAL A 105 3.44 -5.80 4.40
C VAL A 105 4.96 -5.65 4.34
N GLN A 106 5.50 -5.69 3.12
CA GLN A 106 6.95 -5.73 2.89
C GLN A 106 7.48 -4.55 2.08
N THR A 107 6.61 -3.85 1.37
CA THR A 107 6.99 -2.79 0.44
C THR A 107 6.28 -1.48 0.72
N LEU A 108 6.96 -0.40 0.36
CA LEU A 108 6.50 0.98 0.51
C LEU A 108 6.62 1.69 -0.83
N SER A 109 5.57 2.40 -1.24
CA SER A 109 5.74 3.47 -2.23
C SER A 109 5.87 4.81 -1.52
N VAL A 110 6.96 5.53 -1.78
CA VAL A 110 7.23 6.81 -1.11
C VAL A 110 6.43 7.92 -1.82
N PRO A 111 5.51 8.63 -1.12
CA PRO A 111 4.74 9.73 -1.69
C PRO A 111 5.61 10.76 -2.40
N PHE A 112 5.15 11.23 -3.56
CA PHE A 112 5.86 12.20 -4.41
C PHE A 112 7.28 11.79 -4.87
N GLY A 113 7.74 10.59 -4.52
CA GLY A 113 9.16 10.24 -4.56
C GLY A 113 10.05 11.07 -3.64
N GLY A 114 9.46 11.73 -2.63
CA GLY A 114 10.17 12.54 -1.64
C GLY A 114 10.80 11.68 -0.56
N PHE A 115 12.02 11.20 -0.79
CA PHE A 115 12.75 10.40 0.19
C PHE A 115 13.22 11.22 1.40
N PRO A 116 13.24 10.64 2.61
CA PRO A 116 13.81 11.28 3.79
C PRO A 116 15.32 11.49 3.65
N PHE A 117 15.89 12.37 4.48
CA PHE A 117 17.31 12.72 4.43
C PHE A 117 18.27 11.52 4.61
N THR A 118 17.80 10.42 5.21
CA THR A 118 18.47 9.13 5.21
C THR A 118 17.47 8.01 4.89
N LEU A 119 17.88 7.07 4.04
CA LEU A 119 17.05 5.91 3.68
C LEU A 119 16.87 4.91 4.83
N ASP A 120 17.61 5.06 5.93
CA ASP A 120 17.47 4.18 7.09
C ASP A 120 16.08 4.27 7.72
N PHE A 121 15.42 5.43 7.65
CA PHE A 121 14.02 5.56 8.06
C PHE A 121 13.09 4.61 7.32
N LEU A 122 13.39 4.25 6.07
CA LEU A 122 12.51 3.39 5.27
C LEU A 122 12.71 1.91 5.58
N LYS A 123 13.87 1.51 6.12
CA LYS A 123 14.21 0.10 6.31
C LYS A 123 13.46 -0.50 7.49
N ALA A 124 13.52 0.16 8.64
CA ALA A 124 12.84 -0.26 9.84
C ALA A 124 12.76 0.90 10.84
N GLY A 125 11.77 0.82 11.73
CA GLY A 125 11.59 1.79 12.79
C GLY A 125 10.45 1.39 13.70
N GLN A 126 10.15 2.27 14.64
CA GLN A 126 9.12 2.03 15.64
C GLN A 126 8.40 3.34 15.97
N TRP A 127 7.09 3.25 16.10
CA TRP A 127 6.22 4.27 16.67
C TRP A 127 5.48 3.64 17.85
N GLU A 128 5.71 4.13 19.07
CA GLU A 128 5.14 3.53 20.29
C GLU A 128 5.39 2.00 20.33
N GLU A 129 4.37 1.16 20.36
CA GLU A 129 4.48 -0.30 20.28
C GLU A 129 4.52 -0.88 18.86
N LEU A 130 4.27 -0.06 17.84
CA LEU A 130 4.19 -0.47 16.44
C LEU A 130 5.56 -0.42 15.78
N SER A 131 6.10 -1.59 15.45
CA SER A 131 7.32 -1.70 14.64
C SER A 131 6.97 -1.90 13.17
N TYR A 132 7.79 -1.36 12.27
CA TYR A 132 7.71 -1.63 10.84
C TYR A 132 9.06 -2.05 10.28
N SER A 133 9.02 -2.74 9.14
CA SER A 133 10.20 -3.08 8.36
C SER A 133 9.81 -3.23 6.90
N TYR A 134 10.40 -2.42 6.02
CA TYR A 134 10.21 -2.54 4.58
C TYR A 134 11.50 -3.06 3.93
N ILE A 135 11.36 -4.06 3.08
CA ILE A 135 12.48 -4.68 2.34
C ILE A 135 12.63 -4.14 0.92
N GLY A 136 11.62 -3.40 0.43
CA GLY A 136 11.63 -2.79 -0.89
C GLY A 136 10.85 -1.48 -0.91
N ASN A 137 11.30 -0.54 -1.74
CA ASN A 137 10.57 0.70 -1.96
C ASN A 137 10.49 1.08 -3.43
N ALA A 138 9.41 1.77 -3.79
CA ALA A 138 9.20 2.35 -5.11
C ALA A 138 8.90 3.85 -4.95
N ALA A 139 9.62 4.74 -5.66
CA ALA A 139 9.23 6.14 -5.62
C ALA A 139 7.96 6.36 -6.45
N ALA A 140 6.96 7.01 -5.87
CA ALA A 140 5.79 7.48 -6.59
C ALA A 140 6.14 8.74 -7.40
N TRP A 141 6.98 8.57 -8.42
CA TRP A 141 7.34 9.58 -9.41
C TRP A 141 7.57 8.90 -10.76
N GLY A 142 7.34 9.61 -11.87
CA GLY A 142 7.67 9.12 -13.20
C GLY A 142 9.19 9.08 -13.42
N GLY A 143 9.85 7.96 -13.13
CA GLY A 143 11.29 7.77 -13.39
C GLY A 143 11.89 6.50 -12.78
N PRO A 144 13.10 6.08 -13.20
CA PRO A 144 13.78 4.93 -12.63
C PRO A 144 14.15 5.18 -11.16
N ASN A 145 13.98 4.17 -10.31
CA ASN A 145 14.47 4.19 -8.93
C ASN A 145 15.64 3.23 -8.75
N VAL A 146 16.58 3.62 -7.91
CA VAL A 146 17.69 2.77 -7.48
C VAL A 146 17.16 1.72 -6.50
N SER A 147 17.23 0.46 -6.92
CA SER A 147 17.08 -0.68 -6.01
C SER A 147 18.23 -0.67 -5.00
N LEU A 148 17.92 -0.84 -3.72
CA LEU A 148 18.90 -1.13 -2.66
C LEU A 148 19.23 -2.63 -2.62
#